data_AF-A0A2V8EA45-F1
#
_entry.id   AF-A0A2V8EA45-F1
#
_cell.length_a   1.000
_cell.length_b   1.000
_cell.length_c   1.000
_cell.angle_alpha   90.00
_cell.angle_beta   90.00
_cell.angle_gamma   90.00
#
_symmetry.space_group_name_H-M   'P 1'
#
loop_
_entity.id
_entity.type
_entity.pdbx_description
1 polymer ?
#
loop_
_entity_poly.entity_id
_entity_poly.type
_entity_poly.pdbx_seq_one_letter_code
_entity_poly.pdbx_strand_id
1 'polypeptide(L)' 'MKPRPNGRLVSLANAARELGLAYHSLCELIQRGALPVVRLPGMRSIYLDRRDLDAAIESWKEAAR' A
#
# COMPACT_ATOMS: atom_id res chain seq x y z
N MET A 1 -3.80 -16.94 10.31
CA MET A 1 -4.05 -15.72 11.12
C MET A 1 -4.68 -14.67 10.22
N LYS A 2 -5.95 -14.31 10.42
CA LYS A 2 -6.61 -13.26 9.63
C LYS A 2 -6.00 -11.92 10.10
N PRO A 3 -5.38 -11.11 9.23
CA PRO A 3 -4.80 -9.84 9.64
C PRO A 3 -5.88 -8.99 10.32
N ARG A 4 -5.54 -8.40 11.47
CA ARG A 4 -6.49 -7.56 12.23
C ARG A 4 -6.97 -6.42 11.33
N PRO A 5 -8.27 -6.08 11.34
CA PRO A 5 -8.85 -5.10 10.42
C PRO A 5 -8.21 -3.71 10.47
N ASN A 6 -7.45 -3.39 11.54
CA ASN A 6 -6.76 -2.10 11.71
C ASN A 6 -5.26 -2.27 12.00
N GLY A 7 -4.61 -3.31 11.47
CA GLY A 7 -3.15 -3.43 11.54
C GLY A 7 -2.46 -2.29 10.78
N ARG A 8 -1.43 -1.69 11.39
CA ARG A 8 -0.63 -0.61 10.75
C ARG A 8 0.03 -1.06 9.45
N LEU A 9 0.47 -2.31 9.40
CA LEU A 9 1.03 -2.92 8.20
C LEU A 9 -0.07 -3.65 7.41
N VAL A 10 -0.22 -3.30 6.14
CA VAL A 10 -1.17 -3.92 5.22
C VAL A 10 -0.42 -4.67 4.13
N SER A 11 -0.88 -5.87 3.77
CA SER A 11 -0.34 -6.60 2.63
C SER A 11 -0.79 -5.94 1.33
N LEU A 12 -0.01 -6.07 0.25
CA LEU A 12 -0.40 -5.52 -1.06
C LEU A 12 -1.77 -6.01 -1.53
N ALA A 13 -2.09 -7.29 -1.29
CA ALA A 13 -3.39 -7.85 -1.67
C ALA A 13 -4.56 -7.20 -0.92
N ASN A 14 -4.38 -6.87 0.36
CA ASN A 14 -5.40 -6.17 1.13
C ASN A 14 -5.49 -4.70 0.71
N ALA A 15 -4.36 -4.02 0.50
CA ALA A 15 -4.35 -2.64 0.01
C ALA A 15 -5.03 -2.52 -1.36
N ALA A 16 -4.77 -3.44 -2.29
CA ALA A 16 -5.43 -3.50 -3.59
C ALA A 16 -6.96 -3.56 -3.45
N ARG A 17 -7.43 -4.49 -2.60
CA ARG A 17 -8.85 -4.68 -2.32
C ARG A 17 -9.49 -3.48 -1.62
N GLU A 18 -8.78 -2.86 -0.67
CA GLU A 18 -9.28 -1.69 0.06
C GLU A 18 -9.38 -0.45 -0.83
N LEU A 19 -8.43 -0.26 -1.75
CA LEU A 19 -8.40 0.88 -2.67
C LEU A 19 -9.24 0.66 -3.94
N GLY A 20 -9.77 -0.55 -4.16
CA GLY A 20 -10.46 -0.89 -5.40
C GLY A 20 -9.53 -0.91 -6.63
N LEU A 21 -8.23 -1.16 -6.42
CA LEU A 21 -7.21 -1.17 -7.47
C LEU A 21 -6.78 -2.61 -7.81
N ALA A 22 -6.27 -2.80 -9.02
CA ALA A 22 -5.64 -4.05 -9.38
C ALA A 22 -4.29 -4.21 -8.65
N TYR A 23 -3.97 -5.44 -8.23
CA TYR A 23 -2.72 -5.73 -7.53
C TYR A 23 -1.47 -5.30 -8.32
N HIS A 24 -1.49 -5.47 -9.64
CA HIS A 24 -0.36 -5.09 -10.49
C HIS A 24 -0.11 -3.58 -10.49
N SER A 25 -1.16 -2.75 -10.36
CA SER A 25 -1.03 -1.29 -10.31
C SER A 25 -0.28 -0.85 -9.05
N LEU A 26 -0.54 -1.49 -7.89
CA LEU A 26 0.23 -1.24 -6.68
C LEU A 26 1.69 -1.68 -6.81
N CYS A 27 1.95 -2.83 -7.45
CA CYS A 27 3.32 -3.25 -7.74
C CYS A 27 4.05 -2.24 -8.63
N GLU A 28 3.38 -1.69 -9.64
CA GLU A 28 3.97 -0.68 -10.52
C GLU A 28 4.30 0.61 -9.76
N LEU A 29 3.38 1.10 -8.90
CA LEU A 29 3.63 2.26 -8.03
C LEU A 29 4.86 2.04 -7.13
N ILE A 30 5.00 0.85 -6.54
CA ILE A 30 6.16 0.48 -5.73
C ILE A 30 7.44 0.45 -6.58
N GLN A 31 7.40 -0.18 -7.77
CA GLN A 31 8.55 -0.29 -8.66
C GLN A 31 9.04 1.09 -9.15
N ARG A 32 8.11 2.03 -9.35
CA ARG A 32 8.41 3.42 -9.71
C ARG A 32 8.87 4.28 -8.53
N GLY A 33 8.86 3.73 -7.31
CA GLY A 33 9.19 4.46 -6.09
C GLY A 33 8.11 5.44 -5.62
N ALA A 34 6.90 5.37 -6.18
CA ALA A 34 5.76 6.22 -5.82
C ALA A 34 5.10 5.81 -4.50
N LEU A 35 5.38 4.60 -4.01
CA LEU A 35 4.83 4.08 -2.76
C LEU A 35 5.91 3.34 -1.96
N PRO A 36 6.20 3.74 -0.71
CA PRO A 36 7.20 3.06 0.12
C PRO A 36 6.69 1.70 0.61
N VAL A 37 7.63 0.78 0.87
CA VAL A 37 7.33 -0.57 1.35
C VAL A 37 8.08 -0.89 2.63
N VAL A 38 7.42 -1.62 3.52
CA VAL A 38 8.00 -2.19 4.75
C VAL A 38 8.38 -3.64 4.49
N ARG A 39 9.66 -3.96 4.73
CA ARG A 39 10.20 -5.32 4.69
C ARG A 39 10.49 -5.77 6.11
N LEU A 40 9.82 -6.83 6.55
CA LEU A 40 10.09 -7.41 7.87
C LEU A 40 11.32 -8.31 7.80
N PRO A 41 12.26 -8.22 8.78
CA PRO A 41 13.42 -9.11 8.81
C PRO A 41 13.02 -10.58 8.81
N GLY A 42 13.66 -11.38 7.95
CA GLY A 42 13.38 -12.82 7.83
C GLY A 42 12.11 -13.18 7.06
N MET A 43 11.37 -12.21 6.51
CA MET A 43 10.18 -12.45 5.70
C MET A 43 10.37 -12.00 4.25
N ARG A 44 9.93 -12.82 3.29
CA ARG A 44 9.94 -12.47 1.86
C ARG A 44 8.81 -11.50 1.49
N SER A 45 7.74 -11.46 2.29
CA SER A 45 6.57 -10.63 2.06
C SER A 45 6.89 -9.14 2.25
N ILE A 46 6.33 -8.33 1.35
CA ILE A 46 6.34 -6.87 1.46
C ILE A 46 4.99 -6.38 2.01
N TYR A 47 5.06 -5.33 2.82
CA TYR A 47 3.90 -4.67 3.41
C TYR A 47 3.94 -3.17 3.10
N LEU A 48 2.82 -2.51 3.27
CA LEU A 48 2.70 -1.06 3.24
C LEU A 48 2.39 -0.57 4.66
N ASP A 49 2.98 0.54 5.08
CA ASP A 49 2.47 1.28 6.23
C ASP A 49 1.20 2.03 5.78
N ARG A 50 0.11 1.86 6.52
CA ARG A 50 -1.16 2.52 6.21
C ARG A 50 -1.01 4.05 6.15
N ARG A 51 -0.17 4.65 6.99
CA ARG A 51 0.04 6.11 6.99
C ARG A 51 0.75 6.61 5.74
N ASP A 52 1.73 5.84 5.25
CA ASP A 52 2.42 6.19 4.02
C ASP A 52 1.49 6.04 2.82
N LEU A 53 0.63 5.02 2.83
CA LEU A 53 -0.41 4.82 1.83
C LEU A 53 -1.41 5.99 1.82
N ASP A 54 -1.91 6.40 2.99
CA ASP A 54 -2.81 7.54 3.11
C ASP A 54 -2.14 8.84 2.62
N ALA A 55 -0.88 9.09 3.02
CA ALA A 55 -0.13 10.26 2.57
C ALA A 55 0.11 10.28 1.05
N ALA A 56 0.38 9.12 0.45
CA ALA A 56 0.53 8.99 -1.00
C ALA A 56 -0.79 9.33 -1.71
N ILE A 57 -1.91 8.80 -1.23
CA ILE A 57 -3.25 9.10 -1.77
C ILE A 57 -3.53 10.60 -1.70
N GLU A 58 -3.28 11.23 -0.56
CA GLU A 58 -3.46 12.69 -0.42
C GLU A 58 -2.57 13.46 -1.42
N SER A 59 -1.34 13.02 -1.65
CA SER A 59 -0.43 13.67 -2.60
C SER A 59 -0.86 13.53 -4.07
N TRP A 60 -1.62 12.49 -4.40
CA TRP A 60 -2.10 12.23 -5.76
C TRP A 60 -3.43 12.92 -6.07
N LYS A 61 -4.10 13.50 -5.07
CA LYS A 61 -5.33 14.26 -5.28
C LYS A 61 -5.00 15.51 -6.08
N GLU A 62 -5.40 15.50 -7.34
CA GLU A 62 -5.47 16.71 -8.14
C GLU A 62 -6.79 17.42 -7.85
N ALA A 63 -6.75 18.74 -7.65
CA ALA A 63 -7.98 19.52 -7.55
C ALA A 63 -8.66 19.52 -8.93
N ALA A 64 -9.88 18.97 -9.00
CA ALA A 64 -10.73 19.11 -10.17
C ALA A 64 -10.96 20.61 -10.43
N ARG A 65 -10.49 21.10 -11.58
CA ARG A 65 -10.78 22.46 -12.05
C ARG A 65 -12.14 22.50 -12.74
#